data_AF-A0A178EIF1-F1
#
_entry.id   AF-A0A178EIF1-F1
#
_cell.length_a   1.000
_cell.length_b   1.000
_cell.length_c   1.000
_cell.angle_alpha   90.00
_cell.angle_beta   90.00
_cell.angle_gamma   90.00
#
_symmetry.space_group_name_H-M   'P 1'
#
loop_
_entity.id
_entity.type
_entity.pdbx_description
1 polymer ?
#
loop_
_entity_poly.entity_id
_entity_poly.type
_entity_poly.pdbx_seq_one_letter_code
_entity_poly.pdbx_strand_id
1 'polypeptide(L)'
;MGRLLLSSGQVSAILSAVIVFLFTLALFLSGYVLQQRYVHNLQAAIKPRLPKPLPPPKPIEPPTLDVKWARPIGSRPEVDETYEQYIAGQTMDWSRLGYVQVVREYVELCSAVMLLSDLHRMKSPAKRILMFPRLWLATSEDEQYSPEMTTTRRLLRTAARRYGVTLMPMQPIVEGADDTLPSSYSLASLYSLVDYERILYLQGPGVLLDASSLDSLLAFSKSEPMAAYPATPERTHLSTCLLMVHPSQDNFKKLKTLRASKPMTDLDLLQQTFTGPESLISEWSLSMGNVVYESQKLRETTDDFNATAFEKATTFVRLSDPELPGPEYDVPYAERVKLRPENEDAQEAWSNLYERFRQQRMEVCGLDLEVYQPREAASGAGETDEVAGEL
;
A
#
# COMPACT_ATOMS: atom_id res chain seq x y z
N MET A 1 77.78 -38.44 -36.32
CA MET A 1 76.34 -38.74 -36.19
C MET A 1 76.17 -39.79 -35.10
N GLY A 2 75.87 -39.39 -33.86
CA GLY A 2 75.61 -40.33 -32.77
C GLY A 2 74.14 -40.73 -32.76
N ARG A 3 73.81 -41.98 -33.13
CA ARG A 3 72.48 -42.55 -32.94
C ARG A 3 72.33 -42.95 -31.47
N LEU A 4 71.58 -42.18 -30.69
CA LEU A 4 71.14 -42.58 -29.36
C LEU A 4 70.14 -43.74 -29.51
N LEU A 5 70.56 -44.95 -29.15
CA LEU A 5 69.70 -46.12 -29.03
C LEU A 5 69.03 -46.05 -27.64
N LEU A 6 67.80 -45.55 -27.59
CA LEU A 6 66.98 -45.54 -26.38
C LEU A 6 66.64 -46.99 -25.99
N SER A 7 66.80 -47.32 -24.70
CA SER A 7 66.42 -48.65 -24.22
C SER A 7 64.91 -48.78 -24.13
N SER A 8 64.38 -50.01 -24.27
CA SER A 8 62.93 -50.28 -24.21
C SER A 8 62.28 -49.73 -22.92
N GLY A 9 63.01 -49.69 -21.80
CA GLY A 9 62.53 -49.13 -20.54
C GLY A 9 62.41 -47.60 -20.56
N GLN A 10 63.32 -46.90 -21.24
CA GLN A 10 63.26 -45.44 -21.41
C GLN A 10 62.06 -45.03 -22.28
N VAL A 11 61.78 -45.78 -23.34
CA VAL A 11 60.62 -45.53 -24.21
C VAL A 11 59.31 -45.72 -23.44
N SER A 12 59.22 -46.77 -22.62
CA SER A 12 58.03 -47.01 -21.79
C SER A 12 57.81 -45.90 -20.76
N ALA A 13 58.86 -45.46 -20.06
CA ALA A 13 58.77 -44.40 -19.06
C ALA A 13 58.35 -43.05 -19.68
N ILE A 14 58.93 -42.70 -20.84
CA ILE A 14 58.55 -41.48 -21.57
C ILE A 14 57.09 -41.56 -22.02
N LEU A 15 56.64 -42.70 -22.55
CA LEU A 15 55.26 -42.89 -22.99
C LEU A 15 54.28 -42.73 -21.82
N SER A 16 54.55 -43.36 -20.68
CA SER A 16 53.70 -43.25 -19.49
C SER A 16 53.67 -41.82 -18.93
N ALA A 17 54.81 -41.12 -18.90
CA ALA A 17 54.88 -39.73 -18.45
C ALA A 17 54.07 -38.80 -19.37
N VAL A 18 54.14 -39.00 -20.68
CA VAL A 18 53.34 -38.24 -21.66
C VAL A 18 51.85 -38.48 -21.47
N ILE A 19 51.44 -39.73 -21.24
CA ILE A 19 50.02 -40.07 -21.01
C ILE A 19 49.50 -39.37 -19.74
N VAL A 20 50.23 -39.48 -18.62
CA VAL A 20 49.85 -38.81 -17.36
C VAL A 20 49.78 -37.29 -17.54
N PHE A 21 50.73 -36.70 -18.25
CA PHE A 21 50.71 -35.27 -18.56
C PHE A 21 49.49 -34.87 -19.39
N LEU A 22 49.14 -35.64 -20.43
CA LEU A 22 47.97 -35.34 -21.27
C LEU A 22 46.66 -35.43 -20.48
N PHE A 23 46.49 -36.45 -19.63
CA PHE A 23 45.28 -36.59 -18.82
C PHE A 23 45.16 -35.51 -17.74
N THR A 24 46.27 -35.13 -17.10
CA THR A 24 46.27 -34.04 -16.12
C THR A 24 45.98 -32.68 -16.77
N LEU A 25 46.53 -32.43 -17.96
CA LEU A 25 46.22 -31.22 -18.76
C LEU A 25 44.74 -31.19 -19.15
N ALA A 26 44.17 -32.31 -19.58
CA ALA A 26 42.75 -32.40 -19.96
C ALA A 26 41.82 -32.13 -18.77
N LEU A 27 42.12 -32.69 -17.59
CA LEU A 27 41.36 -32.42 -16.37
C LEU A 27 41.45 -30.95 -15.95
N PHE A 28 42.64 -30.36 -16.06
CA PHE A 28 42.85 -28.94 -15.77
C PHE A 28 42.06 -28.03 -16.71
N LEU A 29 42.11 -28.28 -18.02
CA LEU A 29 41.37 -27.52 -19.03
C LEU A 29 39.84 -27.65 -18.85
N SER A 30 39.36 -28.84 -18.48
CA SER A 30 37.94 -29.07 -18.16
C SER A 30 37.48 -28.22 -16.97
N GLY A 31 38.25 -28.24 -15.88
CA GLY A 31 37.98 -27.41 -14.70
C GLY A 31 38.02 -25.90 -15.02
N TYR A 32 39.01 -25.46 -15.79
CA TYR A 32 39.17 -24.07 -16.20
C TYR A 32 37.97 -23.55 -17.01
N VAL A 33 37.48 -24.32 -17.99
CA VAL A 33 36.33 -23.93 -18.81
C VAL A 33 35.05 -23.84 -17.97
N LEU A 34 34.87 -24.75 -17.00
CA LEU A 34 33.72 -24.74 -16.12
C LEU A 34 33.71 -23.50 -15.21
N GLN A 35 34.87 -23.15 -14.65
CA GLN A 35 35.04 -21.96 -13.80
C GLN A 35 34.80 -20.66 -14.58
N GLN A 36 35.31 -20.56 -15.81
CA GLN A 36 35.07 -19.42 -16.70
C GLN A 36 33.58 -19.21 -17.00
N ARG A 37 32.83 -20.29 -17.28
CA ARG A 37 31.37 -20.21 -17.51
C ARG A 37 30.62 -19.74 -16.26
N TYR A 38 31.02 -20.22 -15.09
CA TYR A 38 30.38 -19.84 -13.83
C TYR A 38 30.58 -18.36 -13.50
N VAL A 39 31.81 -17.85 -13.66
CA VAL A 39 32.12 -16.43 -13.44
C VAL A 39 31.36 -15.54 -14.44
N HIS A 40 31.29 -15.93 -15.71
CA HIS A 40 30.55 -15.16 -16.71
C HIS A 40 29.05 -15.08 -16.40
N ASN A 41 28.46 -16.19 -15.94
CA ASN A 41 27.05 -16.23 -15.55
C ASN A 41 26.76 -15.37 -14.31
N LEU A 42 27.65 -15.39 -13.30
CA LEU A 42 27.53 -14.51 -12.13
C LEU A 42 27.69 -13.04 -12.50
N GLN A 43 28.65 -12.69 -13.35
CA GLN A 43 28.80 -11.33 -13.84
C GLN A 43 27.59 -10.85 -14.65
N ALA A 44 26.95 -11.74 -15.42
CA ALA A 44 25.70 -11.45 -16.12
C ALA A 44 24.52 -11.24 -15.16
N ALA A 45 24.48 -11.96 -14.04
CA ALA A 45 23.45 -11.79 -13.00
C ALA A 45 23.64 -10.51 -12.15
N ILE A 46 24.89 -10.09 -11.93
CA ILE A 46 25.24 -8.95 -11.06
C ILE A 46 25.25 -7.61 -11.84
N LYS A 47 25.30 -7.62 -13.17
CA LYS A 47 25.30 -6.37 -13.96
C LYS A 47 24.03 -5.54 -13.64
N PRO A 48 24.17 -4.31 -13.09
CA PRO A 48 23.04 -3.47 -12.74
C PRO A 48 22.25 -3.15 -14.01
N ARG A 49 21.00 -3.63 -14.07
CA ARG A 49 20.09 -3.26 -15.16
C ARG A 49 19.70 -1.80 -14.96
N LEU A 50 20.32 -0.91 -15.72
CA LEU A 50 19.85 0.46 -15.86
C LEU A 50 18.36 0.42 -16.27
N PRO A 51 17.48 1.15 -15.56
CA PRO A 51 16.06 1.18 -15.91
C PRO A 51 15.90 1.69 -17.35
N LYS A 52 15.06 1.01 -18.14
CA LYS A 52 14.72 1.49 -19.49
C LYS A 52 14.23 2.94 -19.39
N PRO A 53 14.66 3.83 -20.31
CA PRO A 53 14.15 5.19 -20.36
C PRO A 53 12.62 5.14 -20.46
N LEU A 54 11.95 6.00 -19.69
CA LEU A 54 10.50 6.07 -19.66
C LEU A 54 9.99 6.30 -21.09
N PRO A 55 8.99 5.53 -21.55
CA PRO A 55 8.37 5.81 -22.84
C PRO A 55 7.84 7.26 -22.84
N PRO A 56 7.83 7.93 -24.00
CA PRO A 56 7.26 9.26 -24.11
C PRO A 56 5.84 9.26 -23.53
N PRO A 57 5.44 10.33 -22.81
CA PRO A 57 4.14 10.39 -22.18
C PRO A 57 3.08 10.21 -23.27
N LYS A 58 2.35 9.09 -23.21
CA LYS A 58 1.19 8.90 -24.06
C LYS A 58 0.24 10.06 -23.76
N PRO A 59 -0.33 10.73 -24.79
CA PRO A 59 -1.42 11.66 -24.58
C PRO A 59 -2.44 11.01 -23.66
N ILE A 60 -2.76 11.68 -22.56
CA ILE A 60 -3.79 11.21 -21.64
C ILE A 60 -5.09 11.31 -22.43
N GLU A 61 -5.55 10.17 -22.94
CA GLU A 61 -6.90 10.07 -23.48
C GLU A 61 -7.87 10.52 -22.38
N PRO A 62 -8.92 11.29 -22.73
CA PRO A 62 -9.90 11.73 -21.74
C PRO A 62 -10.38 10.51 -20.94
N PRO A 63 -10.49 10.61 -19.61
CA PRO A 63 -10.87 9.48 -18.79
C PRO A 63 -12.21 8.94 -19.30
N THR A 64 -12.23 7.68 -19.72
CA THR A 64 -13.47 6.97 -20.00
C THR A 64 -14.11 6.68 -18.64
N LEU A 65 -14.88 7.65 -18.14
CA LEU A 65 -15.75 7.44 -16.99
C LEU A 65 -16.66 6.25 -17.35
N ASP A 66 -16.58 5.18 -16.58
CA ASP A 66 -17.31 3.96 -16.88
C ASP A 66 -18.80 4.27 -16.82
N VAL A 67 -19.51 4.13 -17.95
CA VAL A 67 -20.93 4.50 -18.11
C VAL A 67 -21.83 3.68 -17.17
N LYS A 68 -21.31 2.58 -16.62
CA LYS A 68 -21.97 1.81 -15.55
C LYS A 68 -22.13 2.63 -14.25
N TRP A 69 -21.24 3.58 -13.98
CA TRP A 69 -21.23 4.41 -12.76
C TRP A 69 -21.76 5.84 -12.97
N ALA A 70 -21.85 6.30 -14.21
CA ALA A 70 -22.42 7.60 -14.56
C ALA A 70 -23.96 7.64 -14.53
N ARG A 71 -24.62 6.55 -14.14
CA ARG A 71 -26.09 6.44 -14.09
C ARG A 71 -26.57 6.45 -12.64
N PRO A 72 -27.43 7.38 -12.23
CA PRO A 72 -28.29 7.19 -11.07
C PRO A 72 -29.25 6.03 -11.40
N ILE A 73 -29.06 4.87 -10.77
CA ILE A 73 -29.96 3.72 -10.93
C ILE A 73 -31.03 3.83 -9.84
N GLY A 74 -32.28 4.10 -10.23
CA GLY A 74 -33.44 4.01 -9.32
C GLY A 74 -34.54 5.05 -9.53
N SER A 75 -34.25 6.17 -10.19
CA SER A 75 -35.24 7.12 -10.67
C SER A 75 -34.85 7.52 -12.08
N ARG A 76 -35.82 7.61 -13.01
CA ARG A 76 -35.59 8.14 -14.35
C ARG A 76 -35.28 9.62 -14.18
N PRO A 77 -34.02 10.07 -14.31
CA PRO A 77 -33.73 11.49 -14.38
C PRO A 77 -34.44 12.00 -15.64
N GLU A 78 -34.91 13.24 -15.63
CA GLU A 78 -35.20 13.87 -16.92
C GLU A 78 -33.92 13.76 -17.76
N VAL A 79 -34.06 13.40 -19.04
CA VAL A 79 -32.93 13.03 -19.92
C VAL A 79 -31.82 14.09 -19.92
N ASP A 80 -32.19 15.34 -19.62
CA ASP A 80 -31.29 16.48 -19.50
C ASP A 80 -30.36 16.39 -18.28
N GLU A 81 -30.81 15.99 -17.08
CA GLU A 81 -29.96 15.97 -15.86
C GLU A 81 -28.81 14.94 -15.96
N THR A 82 -29.03 13.80 -16.60
CA THR A 82 -27.99 12.77 -16.76
C THR A 82 -26.96 13.15 -17.80
N TYR A 83 -27.39 13.82 -18.87
CA TYR A 83 -26.49 14.33 -19.90
C TYR A 83 -25.67 15.51 -19.38
N GLU A 84 -26.29 16.44 -18.64
CA GLU A 84 -25.61 17.56 -18.00
C GLU A 84 -24.59 17.10 -16.96
N GLN A 85 -24.91 16.11 -16.11
CA GLN A 85 -23.95 15.55 -15.14
C GLN A 85 -22.80 14.82 -15.83
N TYR A 86 -23.08 14.06 -16.89
CA TYR A 86 -22.04 13.39 -17.68
C TYR A 86 -21.11 14.41 -18.35
N ILE A 87 -21.67 15.47 -18.96
CA ILE A 87 -20.89 16.57 -19.53
C ILE A 87 -20.10 17.29 -18.43
N ALA A 88 -20.71 17.56 -17.26
CA ALA A 88 -20.05 18.20 -16.13
C ALA A 88 -18.88 17.36 -15.61
N GLY A 89 -19.02 16.03 -15.57
CA GLY A 89 -17.92 15.11 -15.25
C GLY A 89 -16.79 15.12 -16.30
N GLN A 90 -17.13 15.29 -17.58
CA GLN A 90 -16.15 15.43 -18.66
C GLN A 90 -15.48 16.81 -18.72
N THR A 91 -16.16 17.87 -18.27
CA THR A 91 -15.63 19.23 -18.17
C THR A 91 -15.07 19.57 -16.78
N MET A 92 -15.07 18.60 -15.86
CA MET A 92 -14.59 18.75 -14.49
C MET A 92 -13.08 18.99 -14.44
N ASP A 93 -12.67 19.94 -13.60
CA ASP A 93 -11.26 20.20 -13.34
C ASP A 93 -10.68 19.18 -12.35
N TRP A 94 -10.12 18.09 -12.88
CA TRP A 94 -9.42 17.06 -12.12
C TRP A 94 -8.17 17.55 -11.39
N SER A 95 -7.67 18.76 -11.69
CA SER A 95 -6.49 19.30 -11.01
C SER A 95 -6.74 19.60 -9.53
N ARG A 96 -8.00 19.83 -9.16
CA ARG A 96 -8.46 20.13 -7.79
C ARG A 96 -9.04 18.92 -7.07
N LEU A 97 -9.05 17.75 -7.71
CA LEU A 97 -9.53 16.50 -7.13
C LEU A 97 -8.33 15.58 -6.81
N GLY A 98 -8.38 14.82 -5.73
CA GLY A 98 -7.27 13.92 -5.43
C GLY A 98 -7.54 12.80 -4.43
N TYR A 99 -6.68 11.79 -4.48
CA TYR A 99 -6.54 10.76 -3.46
C TYR A 99 -5.44 11.14 -2.51
N VAL A 100 -5.70 10.98 -1.21
CA VAL A 100 -4.72 11.28 -0.18
C VAL A 100 -4.46 10.06 0.68
N GLN A 101 -3.19 9.78 0.94
CA GLN A 101 -2.74 8.83 1.94
C GLN A 101 -2.00 9.59 3.04
N VAL A 102 -2.28 9.24 4.29
CA VAL A 102 -1.64 9.82 5.46
C VAL A 102 -0.81 8.72 6.11
N VAL A 103 0.49 8.94 6.21
CA VAL A 103 1.46 8.00 6.80
C VAL A 103 2.03 8.64 8.06
N ARG A 104 2.06 7.91 9.17
CA ARG A 104 2.58 8.35 10.46
C ARG A 104 3.82 7.56 10.86
N GLU A 105 3.89 6.31 10.42
CA GLU A 105 4.97 5.38 10.73
C GLU A 105 5.68 4.89 9.47
N TYR A 106 6.92 4.43 9.64
CA TYR A 106 7.73 3.93 8.51
C TYR A 106 7.10 2.70 7.84
N VAL A 107 6.47 1.81 8.63
CA VAL A 107 5.86 0.56 8.13
C VAL A 107 4.68 0.83 7.18
N GLU A 108 3.91 1.90 7.45
CA GLU A 108 2.74 2.31 6.67
C GLU A 108 3.12 2.91 5.30
N LEU A 109 4.34 3.43 5.16
CA LEU A 109 4.77 4.17 3.97
C LEU A 109 4.67 3.32 2.71
N CYS A 110 5.13 2.07 2.77
CA CYS A 110 5.04 1.20 1.60
C CYS A 110 3.59 0.92 1.21
N SER A 111 2.72 0.64 2.19
CA SER A 111 1.28 0.40 1.97
C SER A 111 0.60 1.60 1.28
N ALA A 112 0.91 2.82 1.73
CA ALA A 112 0.43 4.04 1.07
C ALA A 112 0.97 4.22 -0.36
N VAL A 113 2.26 3.94 -0.59
CA VAL A 113 2.87 4.03 -1.92
C VAL A 113 2.29 2.98 -2.88
N MET A 114 1.97 1.78 -2.39
CA MET A 114 1.29 0.74 -3.16
C MET A 114 -0.09 1.20 -3.64
N LEU A 115 -0.92 1.75 -2.76
CA LEU A 115 -2.24 2.27 -3.14
C LEU A 115 -2.13 3.38 -4.21
N LEU A 116 -1.21 4.32 -4.03
CA LEU A 116 -1.00 5.43 -4.98
C LEU A 116 -0.40 4.94 -6.31
N SER A 117 0.41 3.86 -6.27
CA SER A 117 0.91 3.15 -7.45
C SER A 117 -0.23 2.43 -8.19
N ASP A 118 -1.19 1.85 -7.48
CA ASP A 118 -2.35 1.21 -8.09
C ASP A 118 -3.23 2.23 -8.82
N LEU A 119 -3.49 3.39 -8.20
CA LEU A 119 -4.17 4.52 -8.85
C LEU A 119 -3.41 5.02 -10.09
N HIS A 120 -2.07 5.03 -10.03
CA HIS A 120 -1.23 5.34 -11.21
C HIS A 120 -1.44 4.32 -12.33
N ARG A 121 -1.34 3.03 -12.00
CA ARG A 121 -1.42 1.92 -12.96
C ARG A 121 -2.78 1.88 -13.63
N MET A 122 -3.84 2.15 -12.87
CA MET A 122 -5.23 2.22 -13.34
C MET A 122 -5.55 3.54 -14.06
N LYS A 123 -4.57 4.45 -14.19
CA LYS A 123 -4.69 5.73 -14.90
C LYS A 123 -5.81 6.63 -14.40
N SER A 124 -6.03 6.64 -13.08
CA SER A 124 -6.95 7.62 -12.51
C SER A 124 -6.49 9.05 -12.86
N PRO A 125 -7.42 9.93 -13.30
CA PRO A 125 -7.12 11.32 -13.65
C PRO A 125 -6.85 12.23 -12.44
N ALA A 126 -7.30 11.83 -11.24
CA ALA A 126 -7.17 12.67 -10.04
C ALA A 126 -5.71 12.73 -9.53
N LYS A 127 -5.41 13.76 -8.74
CA LYS A 127 -4.10 13.92 -8.11
C LYS A 127 -3.87 12.83 -7.06
N ARG A 128 -2.63 12.44 -6.87
CA ARG A 128 -2.21 11.45 -5.88
C ARG A 128 -1.33 12.16 -4.87
N ILE A 129 -1.74 12.16 -3.61
CA ILE A 129 -1.17 12.97 -2.55
C ILE A 129 -0.71 12.03 -1.43
N LEU A 130 0.52 12.23 -0.97
CA LEU A 130 1.07 11.51 0.17
C LEU A 130 1.46 12.50 1.26
N MET A 131 0.76 12.44 2.38
CA MET A 131 1.10 13.18 3.59
C MET A 131 2.02 12.34 4.47
N PHE A 132 3.12 12.94 4.93
CA PHE A 132 4.15 12.26 5.73
C PHE A 132 4.83 13.22 6.71
N PRO A 133 5.41 12.73 7.82
CA PRO A 133 6.07 13.57 8.81
C PRO A 133 7.17 14.44 8.22
N ARG A 134 7.11 15.76 8.47
CA ARG A 134 8.16 16.70 8.03
C ARG A 134 9.53 16.36 8.61
N LEU A 135 9.57 15.75 9.79
CA LEU A 135 10.80 15.28 10.45
C LEU A 135 11.63 14.37 9.53
N TRP A 136 10.99 13.58 8.64
CA TRP A 136 11.70 12.69 7.71
C TRP A 136 12.51 13.43 6.63
N LEU A 137 12.34 14.74 6.50
CA LEU A 137 13.14 15.58 5.61
C LEU A 137 14.43 16.08 6.26
N ALA A 138 14.58 15.96 7.59
CA ALA A 138 15.75 16.43 8.30
C ALA A 138 17.04 15.78 7.76
N THR A 139 18.03 16.61 7.43
CA THR A 139 19.35 16.20 6.99
C THR A 139 20.25 15.99 8.20
N SER A 140 20.91 14.83 8.30
CA SER A 140 22.01 14.62 9.25
C SER A 140 23.29 15.23 8.69
N GLU A 141 24.10 15.84 9.55
CA GLU A 141 25.37 16.50 9.18
C GLU A 141 26.37 15.50 8.57
N ASP A 142 26.32 14.24 8.98
CA ASP A 142 27.20 13.16 8.51
C ASP A 142 26.61 12.33 7.35
N GLU A 143 25.43 12.69 6.83
CA GLU A 143 24.64 11.92 5.84
C GLU A 143 24.38 10.43 6.20
N GLN A 144 24.72 10.00 7.42
CA GLN A 144 24.39 8.68 7.93
C GLN A 144 22.92 8.69 8.35
N TYR A 145 22.11 7.98 7.59
CA TYR A 145 20.71 7.73 7.88
C TYR A 145 20.55 6.31 8.46
N SER A 146 19.57 6.14 9.33
CA SER A 146 19.15 4.79 9.72
C SER A 146 18.69 3.98 8.48
N PRO A 147 18.69 2.64 8.55
CA PRO A 147 18.18 1.80 7.46
C PRO A 147 16.73 2.16 7.05
N GLU A 148 15.89 2.48 8.04
CA GLU A 148 14.50 2.90 7.84
C GLU A 148 14.45 4.25 7.11
N MET A 149 15.26 5.23 7.52
CA MET A 149 15.31 6.54 6.87
C MET A 149 15.84 6.47 5.43
N THR A 150 16.82 5.62 5.18
CA THR A 150 17.33 5.35 3.82
C THR A 150 16.21 4.79 2.94
N THR A 151 15.45 3.83 3.46
CA THR A 151 14.30 3.22 2.79
C THR A 151 13.19 4.26 2.56
N THR A 152 12.84 5.04 3.58
CA THR A 152 11.85 6.11 3.50
C THR A 152 12.18 7.11 2.40
N ARG A 153 13.41 7.64 2.38
CA ARG A 153 13.85 8.59 1.35
C ARG A 153 13.80 7.98 -0.05
N ARG A 154 14.15 6.70 -0.20
CA ARG A 154 14.03 5.97 -1.46
C ARG A 154 12.58 5.86 -1.90
N LEU A 155 11.68 5.46 -1.00
CA LEU A 155 10.25 5.29 -1.30
C LEU A 155 9.57 6.62 -1.64
N LEU A 156 9.83 7.71 -0.90
CA LEU A 156 9.32 9.05 -1.21
C LEU A 156 9.76 9.50 -2.61
N ARG A 157 11.04 9.26 -2.95
CA ARG A 157 11.56 9.56 -4.30
C ARG A 157 10.86 8.73 -5.38
N THR A 158 10.64 7.44 -5.13
CA THR A 158 9.92 6.55 -6.05
C THR A 158 8.48 7.03 -6.24
N ALA A 159 7.77 7.37 -5.15
CA ALA A 159 6.41 7.88 -5.19
C ALA A 159 6.30 9.13 -6.07
N ALA A 160 7.16 10.12 -5.84
CA ALA A 160 7.17 11.36 -6.62
C ALA A 160 7.55 11.13 -8.09
N ARG A 161 8.66 10.42 -8.35
CA ARG A 161 9.23 10.32 -9.71
C ARG A 161 8.55 9.29 -10.59
N ARG A 162 8.18 8.13 -10.03
CA ARG A 162 7.62 7.01 -10.80
C ARG A 162 6.10 7.09 -10.88
N TYR A 163 5.47 7.48 -9.78
CA TYR A 163 4.01 7.51 -9.68
C TYR A 163 3.47 8.93 -9.68
N GLY A 164 4.27 9.98 -9.86
CA GLY A 164 3.75 11.35 -9.94
C GLY A 164 2.96 11.78 -8.70
N VAL A 165 3.33 11.27 -7.53
CA VAL A 165 2.70 11.60 -6.26
C VAL A 165 3.18 12.96 -5.77
N THR A 166 2.26 13.83 -5.37
CA THR A 166 2.54 15.07 -4.68
C THR A 166 2.85 14.78 -3.21
N LEU A 167 4.09 15.05 -2.81
CA LEU A 167 4.56 14.86 -1.44
C LEU A 167 4.20 16.08 -0.58
N MET A 168 3.39 15.88 0.45
CA MET A 168 2.90 16.93 1.34
C MET A 168 3.42 16.71 2.76
N PRO A 169 4.52 17.36 3.19
CA PRO A 169 5.01 17.20 4.55
C PRO A 169 4.02 17.76 5.56
N MET A 170 3.73 17.00 6.61
CA MET A 170 2.85 17.41 7.71
C MET A 170 3.62 17.62 9.00
N GLN A 171 3.08 18.50 9.84
CA GLN A 171 3.55 18.75 11.20
C GLN A 171 2.61 18.08 12.20
N PRO A 172 3.06 17.88 13.45
CA PRO A 172 2.16 17.55 14.54
C PRO A 172 0.93 18.46 14.59
N ILE A 173 -0.25 17.91 14.86
CA ILE A 173 -1.49 18.69 14.87
C ILE A 173 -1.51 19.69 16.03
N VAL A 174 -0.93 19.31 17.18
CA VAL A 174 -0.76 20.18 18.35
C VAL A 174 0.65 20.79 18.31
N GLU A 175 0.74 22.11 18.51
CA GLU A 175 2.03 22.82 18.52
C GLU A 175 2.87 22.39 19.72
N GLY A 176 4.15 22.11 19.49
CA GLY A 176 5.08 21.64 20.52
C GLY A 176 4.91 20.17 20.92
N ALA A 177 4.01 19.41 20.26
CA ALA A 177 3.94 17.97 20.46
C ALA A 177 5.19 17.27 19.91
N ASP A 178 5.50 16.10 20.50
CA ASP A 178 6.63 15.27 20.11
C ASP A 178 6.45 14.76 18.67
N ASP A 179 7.31 15.19 17.75
CA ASP A 179 7.22 14.87 16.32
C ASP A 179 7.71 13.45 15.99
N THR A 180 8.27 12.74 16.96
CA THR A 180 8.66 11.33 16.85
C THR A 180 7.49 10.37 17.09
N LEU A 181 6.44 10.81 17.79
CA LEU A 181 5.28 9.99 18.10
C LEU A 181 4.26 9.99 16.94
N PRO A 182 3.79 8.81 16.48
CA PRO A 182 2.78 8.72 15.43
C PRO A 182 1.44 9.39 15.81
N SER A 183 1.08 9.34 17.10
CA SER A 183 -0.15 9.93 17.64
C SER A 183 -0.19 11.46 17.60
N SER A 184 0.97 12.11 17.40
CA SER A 184 1.08 13.55 17.20
C SER A 184 0.56 14.01 15.84
N TYR A 185 0.43 13.09 14.87
CA TYR A 185 -0.12 13.36 13.55
C TYR A 185 -1.58 12.91 13.46
N SER A 186 -2.42 13.71 12.79
CA SER A 186 -3.88 13.51 12.76
C SER A 186 -4.44 13.62 11.35
N LEU A 187 -5.54 12.91 11.08
CA LEU A 187 -6.36 13.08 9.87
C LEU A 187 -6.91 14.51 9.75
N ALA A 188 -6.95 15.31 10.81
CA ALA A 188 -7.26 16.74 10.72
C ALA A 188 -6.34 17.48 9.76
N SER A 189 -5.11 17.00 9.53
CA SER A 189 -4.15 17.57 8.58
C SER A 189 -4.66 17.58 7.14
N LEU A 190 -5.62 16.71 6.80
CA LEU A 190 -6.28 16.71 5.49
C LEU A 190 -6.87 18.09 5.13
N TYR A 191 -7.37 18.83 6.13
CA TYR A 191 -7.97 20.15 5.94
C TYR A 191 -6.94 21.25 5.61
N SER A 192 -5.65 20.98 5.73
CA SER A 192 -4.59 21.91 5.31
C SER A 192 -4.38 21.94 3.80
N LEU A 193 -4.91 20.97 3.05
CA LEU A 193 -4.74 20.81 1.60
C LEU A 193 -5.69 21.71 0.79
N VAL A 194 -5.68 23.01 1.08
CA VAL A 194 -6.64 24.00 0.54
C VAL A 194 -6.57 24.24 -0.97
N ASP A 195 -5.53 23.75 -1.64
CA ASP A 195 -5.41 23.79 -3.10
C ASP A 195 -6.39 22.84 -3.80
N TYR A 196 -6.96 21.89 -3.05
CA TYR A 196 -7.89 20.89 -3.55
C TYR A 196 -9.32 21.21 -3.14
N GLU A 197 -10.27 20.87 -4.00
CA GLU A 197 -11.70 21.01 -3.73
C GLU A 197 -12.28 19.78 -3.07
N ARG A 198 -11.93 18.58 -3.55
CA ARG A 198 -12.35 17.31 -2.96
C ARG A 198 -11.18 16.35 -2.92
N ILE A 199 -10.90 15.84 -1.73
CA ILE A 199 -9.90 14.79 -1.52
C ILE A 199 -10.55 13.55 -0.93
N LEU A 200 -10.20 12.38 -1.46
CA LEU A 200 -10.63 11.08 -0.96
C LEU A 200 -9.50 10.42 -0.20
N TYR A 201 -9.72 10.19 1.08
CA TYR A 201 -8.85 9.39 1.95
C TYR A 201 -9.40 7.96 2.04
N LEU A 202 -8.51 6.99 1.89
CA LEU A 202 -8.76 5.57 2.11
C LEU A 202 -7.82 5.10 3.22
N GLN A 203 -8.36 4.42 4.22
CA GLN A 203 -7.55 3.84 5.27
C GLN A 203 -6.89 2.56 4.75
N GLY A 204 -5.55 2.59 4.65
CA GLY A 204 -4.74 1.41 4.42
C GLY A 204 -4.46 0.64 5.73
N PRO A 205 -3.80 -0.52 5.63
CA PRO A 205 -3.39 -1.20 4.38
C PRO A 205 -4.54 -1.91 3.66
N GLY A 206 -4.41 -2.08 2.35
CA GLY A 206 -5.44 -2.73 1.54
C GLY A 206 -5.05 -2.93 0.08
N VAL A 207 -5.95 -3.57 -0.68
CA VAL A 207 -5.81 -3.86 -2.11
C VAL A 207 -6.88 -3.10 -2.89
N LEU A 208 -6.45 -2.29 -3.86
CA LEU A 208 -7.35 -1.60 -4.78
C LEU A 208 -7.65 -2.50 -5.99
N LEU A 209 -8.93 -2.76 -6.22
CA LEU A 209 -9.42 -3.62 -7.30
C LEU A 209 -9.95 -2.81 -8.48
N ASP A 210 -10.71 -1.73 -8.21
CA ASP A 210 -11.28 -0.86 -9.24
C ASP A 210 -11.15 0.63 -8.86
N ALA A 211 -10.28 1.38 -9.55
CA ALA A 211 -10.17 2.84 -9.33
C ALA A 211 -11.36 3.63 -9.91
N SER A 212 -12.07 3.09 -10.91
CA SER A 212 -13.10 3.84 -11.64
C SER A 212 -14.29 4.24 -10.75
N SER A 213 -14.62 3.39 -9.78
CA SER A 213 -15.64 3.69 -8.76
C SER A 213 -15.23 4.87 -7.89
N LEU A 214 -13.95 4.96 -7.52
CA LEU A 214 -13.42 6.06 -6.74
C LEU A 214 -13.33 7.35 -7.55
N ASP A 215 -12.99 7.26 -8.85
CA ASP A 215 -12.99 8.40 -9.77
C ASP A 215 -14.41 8.95 -9.92
N SER A 216 -15.40 8.07 -10.01
CA SER A 216 -16.82 8.45 -10.08
C SER A 216 -17.28 9.15 -8.80
N LEU A 217 -16.89 8.65 -7.63
CA LEU A 217 -17.14 9.32 -6.35
C LEU A 217 -16.53 10.72 -6.33
N LEU A 218 -15.27 10.87 -6.76
CA LEU A 218 -14.60 12.17 -6.84
C LEU A 218 -15.22 13.09 -7.90
N ALA A 219 -15.81 12.57 -8.97
CA ALA A 219 -16.43 13.40 -10.00
C ALA A 219 -17.81 13.90 -9.54
N PHE A 220 -18.66 13.00 -9.05
CA PHE A 220 -20.11 13.24 -8.95
C PHE A 220 -20.63 13.55 -7.54
N SER A 221 -19.85 13.31 -6.48
CA SER A 221 -20.31 13.61 -5.11
C SER A 221 -20.36 15.12 -4.83
N LYS A 222 -21.29 15.57 -3.97
CA LYS A 222 -21.31 16.99 -3.57
C LYS A 222 -20.08 17.36 -2.76
N SER A 223 -19.61 18.60 -2.90
CA SER A 223 -18.49 19.12 -2.12
C SER A 223 -18.98 19.51 -0.72
N GLU A 224 -18.85 18.59 0.23
CA GLU A 224 -19.23 18.80 1.63
C GLU A 224 -17.99 18.94 2.53
N PRO A 225 -18.07 19.65 3.68
CA PRO A 225 -16.95 19.82 4.61
C PRO A 225 -16.32 18.50 5.04
N MET A 226 -17.16 17.49 5.23
CA MET A 226 -16.77 16.12 5.45
C MET A 226 -17.94 15.26 5.04
N ALA A 227 -17.64 14.15 4.41
CA ALA A 227 -18.49 13.01 4.56
C ALA A 227 -17.62 11.77 4.83
N ALA A 228 -18.23 10.74 5.42
CA ALA A 228 -17.57 9.48 5.78
C ALA A 228 -18.36 8.23 5.35
N TYR A 229 -17.64 7.11 5.16
CA TYR A 229 -18.25 5.80 4.99
C TYR A 229 -18.97 5.41 6.28
N PRO A 230 -20.20 4.85 6.20
CA PRO A 230 -20.95 4.50 7.38
C PRO A 230 -20.29 3.32 8.12
N ALA A 231 -20.19 3.42 9.44
CA ALA A 231 -19.66 2.33 10.27
C ALA A 231 -20.63 1.15 10.36
N THR A 232 -21.94 1.43 10.29
CA THR A 232 -22.99 0.41 10.35
C THR A 232 -23.95 0.54 9.16
N PRO A 233 -24.66 -0.53 8.76
CA PRO A 233 -25.65 -0.49 7.70
C PRO A 233 -26.76 0.55 7.92
N GLU A 234 -27.10 0.84 9.18
CA GLU A 234 -28.10 1.83 9.59
C GLU A 234 -27.62 3.28 9.46
N ARG A 235 -26.33 3.49 9.14
CA ARG A 235 -25.72 4.81 8.90
C ARG A 235 -25.81 5.78 10.08
N THR A 236 -25.93 5.26 11.28
CA THR A 236 -26.03 6.06 12.52
C THR A 236 -24.66 6.54 13.01
N HIS A 237 -23.60 5.83 12.63
CA HIS A 237 -22.23 6.10 13.05
C HIS A 237 -21.30 6.21 11.85
N LEU A 238 -20.29 7.08 11.97
CA LEU A 238 -19.28 7.29 10.92
C LEU A 238 -18.04 6.45 11.16
N SER A 239 -17.39 6.04 10.08
CA SER A 239 -16.11 5.32 10.09
C SER A 239 -15.02 6.15 9.41
N THR A 240 -13.76 5.93 9.78
CA THR A 240 -12.59 6.55 9.13
C THR A 240 -12.01 5.71 7.99
N CYS A 241 -12.66 4.61 7.61
CA CYS A 241 -12.17 3.71 6.56
C CYS A 241 -12.11 4.40 5.19
N LEU A 242 -13.06 5.29 4.91
CA LEU A 242 -13.07 6.14 3.73
C LEU A 242 -13.71 7.47 4.08
N LEU A 243 -13.00 8.56 3.79
CA LEU A 243 -13.44 9.93 4.01
C LEU A 243 -13.33 10.70 2.70
N MET A 244 -14.29 11.54 2.39
CA MET A 244 -14.12 12.58 1.38
C MET A 244 -14.32 13.93 2.06
N VAL A 245 -13.35 14.80 1.80
CA VAL A 245 -13.16 16.03 2.55
C VAL A 245 -13.07 17.17 1.56
N HIS A 246 -13.75 18.27 1.88
CA HIS A 246 -13.47 19.58 1.31
C HIS A 246 -12.51 20.33 2.24
N PRO A 247 -11.22 20.44 1.90
CA PRO A 247 -10.24 21.10 2.76
C PRO A 247 -10.56 22.59 2.93
N SER A 248 -10.47 23.10 4.15
CA SER A 248 -10.63 24.53 4.43
C SER A 248 -9.78 24.95 5.61
N GLN A 249 -9.21 26.17 5.54
CA GLN A 249 -8.43 26.72 6.65
C GLN A 249 -9.24 26.84 7.94
N ASP A 250 -10.53 27.15 7.84
CA ASP A 250 -11.39 27.35 9.01
C ASP A 250 -11.65 26.03 9.73
N ASN A 251 -11.96 24.96 8.99
CA ASN A 251 -12.10 23.62 9.57
C ASN A 251 -10.77 23.12 10.14
N PHE A 252 -9.66 23.38 9.45
CA PHE A 252 -8.32 23.03 9.95
C PHE A 252 -8.03 23.71 11.29
N LYS A 253 -8.27 25.01 11.41
CA LYS A 253 -8.08 25.78 12.66
C LYS A 253 -9.01 25.27 13.77
N LYS A 254 -10.28 24.99 13.45
CA LYS A 254 -11.27 24.44 14.40
C LYS A 254 -10.83 23.09 14.96
N LEU A 255 -10.46 22.15 14.09
CA LEU A 255 -9.98 20.81 14.47
C LEU A 255 -8.70 20.88 15.30
N LYS A 256 -7.75 21.72 14.88
CA LYS A 256 -6.50 21.96 15.62
C LYS A 256 -6.75 22.49 17.03
N THR A 257 -7.62 23.48 17.16
CA THR A 257 -7.98 24.08 18.45
C THR A 257 -8.67 23.07 19.37
N LEU A 258 -9.61 22.29 18.82
CA LEU A 258 -10.34 21.28 19.58
C LEU A 258 -9.39 20.18 20.07
N ARG A 259 -8.51 19.67 19.20
CA ARG A 259 -7.52 18.63 19.57
C ARG A 259 -6.50 19.12 20.59
N ALA A 260 -6.09 20.39 20.51
CA ALA A 260 -5.20 21.01 21.51
C ALA A 260 -5.90 21.17 22.87
N SER A 261 -7.21 21.45 22.89
CA SER A 261 -7.97 21.61 24.13
C SER A 261 -8.24 20.28 24.86
N LYS A 262 -8.45 19.20 24.10
CA LYS A 262 -8.79 17.88 24.63
C LYS A 262 -8.17 16.78 23.75
N PRO A 263 -7.24 15.97 24.28
CA PRO A 263 -6.78 14.77 23.60
C PRO A 263 -7.95 13.83 23.32
N MET A 264 -8.07 13.38 22.07
CA MET A 264 -9.13 12.48 21.61
C MET A 264 -8.64 11.70 20.38
N THR A 265 -9.40 10.73 19.87
CA THR A 265 -9.04 10.04 18.62
C THR A 265 -9.43 10.91 17.40
N ASP A 266 -8.95 10.56 16.20
CA ASP A 266 -9.39 11.25 14.98
C ASP A 266 -10.88 11.00 14.69
N LEU A 267 -11.39 9.81 15.03
CA LEU A 267 -12.80 9.49 14.90
C LEU A 267 -13.67 10.41 15.77
N ASP A 268 -13.34 10.51 17.07
CA ASP A 268 -14.07 11.36 18.01
C ASP A 268 -13.97 12.84 17.61
N LEU A 269 -12.79 13.27 17.16
CA LEU A 269 -12.54 14.64 16.71
C LEU A 269 -13.45 15.03 15.54
N LEU A 270 -13.56 14.15 14.55
CA LEU A 270 -14.40 14.37 13.37
C LEU A 270 -15.89 14.31 13.74
N GLN A 271 -16.31 13.33 14.55
CA GLN A 271 -17.69 13.19 15.04
C GLN A 271 -18.16 14.40 15.85
N GLN A 272 -17.28 14.99 16.67
CA GLN A 272 -17.61 16.17 17.46
C GLN A 272 -17.64 17.45 16.61
N THR A 273 -16.82 17.52 15.55
CA THR A 273 -16.65 18.75 14.76
C THR A 273 -17.71 18.92 13.69
N PHE A 274 -18.11 17.83 13.06
CA PHE A 274 -19.06 17.79 11.97
C PHE A 274 -20.35 17.16 12.46
N THR A 275 -21.48 17.82 12.22
CA THR A 275 -22.81 17.24 12.48
C THR A 275 -22.90 15.89 11.77
N GLY A 276 -23.42 14.87 12.46
CA GLY A 276 -23.38 13.47 12.02
C GLY A 276 -23.63 13.32 10.52
N PRO A 277 -22.77 12.59 9.80
CA PRO A 277 -22.73 12.68 8.35
C PRO A 277 -24.08 12.26 7.76
N GLU A 278 -24.66 13.11 6.91
CA GLU A 278 -25.36 12.58 5.75
C GLU A 278 -24.31 11.72 5.04
N SER A 279 -24.44 10.40 5.17
CA SER A 279 -23.46 9.41 4.72
C SER A 279 -22.86 9.81 3.36
N LEU A 280 -21.52 9.72 3.19
CA LEU A 280 -20.79 10.04 1.92
C LEU A 280 -21.46 9.53 0.67
N ILE A 281 -22.09 8.39 0.89
CA ILE A 281 -22.61 7.49 -0.07
C ILE A 281 -24.11 7.68 0.08
N SER A 282 -24.73 8.39 -0.86
CA SER A 282 -26.17 8.28 -1.06
C SER A 282 -26.55 6.80 -1.01
N GLU A 283 -27.76 6.43 -0.59
CA GLU A 283 -28.20 5.01 -0.64
C GLU A 283 -27.87 4.35 -1.99
N TRP A 284 -27.90 5.15 -3.06
CA TRP A 284 -27.54 4.78 -4.43
C TRP A 284 -26.05 4.43 -4.64
N SER A 285 -25.10 5.05 -3.95
CA SER A 285 -23.69 4.69 -4.10
C SER A 285 -23.30 3.35 -3.44
N LEU A 286 -24.15 2.79 -2.56
CA LEU A 286 -24.02 1.40 -2.09
C LEU A 286 -24.57 0.38 -3.10
N SER A 287 -25.42 0.80 -4.06
CA SER A 287 -25.83 -0.08 -5.17
C SER A 287 -24.68 -0.38 -6.15
N MET A 288 -23.54 0.29 -5.98
CA MET A 288 -22.34 0.16 -6.80
C MET A 288 -21.43 -1.03 -6.40
N GLY A 289 -21.94 -1.96 -5.59
CA GLY A 289 -21.16 -3.04 -5.00
C GLY A 289 -20.38 -2.56 -3.77
N ASN A 290 -19.30 -3.28 -3.44
CA ASN A 290 -18.54 -3.03 -2.21
C ASN A 290 -17.51 -1.93 -2.43
N VAL A 291 -17.81 -0.69 -2.03
CA VAL A 291 -16.85 0.43 -2.12
C VAL A 291 -15.64 0.17 -1.21
N VAL A 292 -15.93 -0.19 0.05
CA VAL A 292 -14.93 -0.64 1.03
C VAL A 292 -15.39 -1.96 1.61
N TYR A 293 -14.58 -3.00 1.43
CA TYR A 293 -14.79 -4.31 2.03
C TYR A 293 -13.68 -4.61 3.03
N GLU A 294 -13.99 -5.28 4.13
CA GLU A 294 -12.98 -5.69 5.13
C GLU A 294 -12.70 -7.18 4.99
N SER A 295 -11.43 -7.57 4.89
CA SER A 295 -11.01 -8.96 4.66
C SER A 295 -11.62 -9.96 5.65
N GLN A 296 -11.76 -9.57 6.92
CA GLN A 296 -12.37 -10.42 7.95
C GLN A 296 -13.80 -10.89 7.62
N LYS A 297 -14.57 -10.10 6.85
CA LYS A 297 -15.95 -10.42 6.47
C LYS A 297 -16.04 -11.58 5.47
N LEU A 298 -14.93 -11.92 4.79
CA LEU A 298 -14.87 -13.12 3.95
C LEU A 298 -15.06 -14.41 4.76
N ARG A 299 -14.88 -14.37 6.09
CA ARG A 299 -15.11 -15.52 6.97
C ARG A 299 -16.58 -15.77 7.29
N GLU A 300 -17.44 -14.76 7.09
CA GLU A 300 -18.87 -14.79 7.43
C GLU A 300 -19.76 -14.91 6.17
N THR A 301 -19.18 -15.32 5.05
CA THR A 301 -19.88 -15.43 3.77
C THR A 301 -20.79 -16.66 3.72
N THR A 302 -21.85 -16.57 2.92
CA THR A 302 -22.77 -17.67 2.61
C THR A 302 -22.18 -18.66 1.62
N ASP A 303 -22.78 -19.85 1.52
CA ASP A 303 -22.33 -20.94 0.63
C ASP A 303 -22.33 -20.57 -0.86
N ASP A 304 -23.12 -19.58 -1.27
CA ASP A 304 -23.23 -19.09 -2.66
C ASP A 304 -22.21 -17.99 -3.00
N PHE A 305 -21.26 -17.70 -2.12
CA PHE A 305 -20.20 -16.74 -2.38
C PHE A 305 -19.39 -17.12 -3.63
N ASN A 306 -19.17 -16.15 -4.51
CA ASN A 306 -18.38 -16.32 -5.73
C ASN A 306 -17.23 -15.32 -5.80
N ALA A 307 -16.00 -15.83 -5.83
CA ALA A 307 -14.78 -15.00 -5.80
C ALA A 307 -14.68 -14.05 -7.00
N THR A 308 -15.01 -14.51 -8.21
CA THR A 308 -14.92 -13.68 -9.43
C THR A 308 -15.96 -12.56 -9.44
N ALA A 309 -17.18 -12.84 -8.97
CA ALA A 309 -18.21 -11.82 -8.82
C ALA A 309 -17.83 -10.79 -7.76
N PHE A 310 -17.28 -11.26 -6.63
CA PHE A 310 -16.77 -10.41 -5.56
C PHE A 310 -15.68 -9.45 -6.06
N GLU A 311 -14.65 -9.95 -6.78
CA GLU A 311 -13.58 -9.11 -7.28
C GLU A 311 -14.07 -8.04 -8.27
N LYS A 312 -15.03 -8.38 -9.14
CA LYS A 312 -15.62 -7.44 -10.11
C LYS A 312 -16.52 -6.39 -9.46
N ALA A 313 -17.16 -6.72 -8.35
CA ALA A 313 -18.09 -5.85 -7.64
C ALA A 313 -17.43 -5.05 -6.51
N THR A 314 -16.15 -5.28 -6.22
CA THR A 314 -15.46 -4.66 -5.09
C THR A 314 -14.44 -3.65 -5.58
N THR A 315 -14.45 -2.47 -4.96
CA THR A 315 -13.57 -1.35 -5.30
C THR A 315 -12.26 -1.44 -4.54
N PHE A 316 -12.34 -1.51 -3.21
CA PHE A 316 -11.19 -1.55 -2.32
C PHE A 316 -11.43 -2.56 -1.18
N VAL A 317 -10.44 -3.40 -0.91
CA VAL A 317 -10.45 -4.32 0.23
C VAL A 317 -9.43 -3.85 1.26
N ARG A 318 -9.89 -3.45 2.44
CA ARG A 318 -9.04 -3.18 3.60
C ARG A 318 -8.64 -4.52 4.21
N LEU A 319 -7.34 -4.76 4.28
CA LEU A 319 -6.79 -5.96 4.91
C LEU A 319 -6.72 -5.70 6.41
N SER A 320 -7.72 -6.22 7.12
CA SER A 320 -7.99 -5.92 8.52
C SER A 320 -8.59 -7.15 9.18
N ASP A 321 -7.73 -8.11 9.49
CA ASP A 321 -8.05 -9.25 10.34
C ASP A 321 -7.51 -8.94 11.75
N PRO A 322 -8.37 -8.65 12.75
CA PRO A 322 -7.95 -8.20 14.09
C PRO A 322 -6.98 -9.14 14.81
N GLU A 323 -6.99 -10.42 14.45
CA GLU A 323 -6.11 -11.45 14.99
C GLU A 323 -4.70 -11.41 14.39
N LEU A 324 -4.49 -10.66 13.30
CA LEU A 324 -3.20 -10.44 12.69
C LEU A 324 -2.67 -9.04 13.03
N PRO A 325 -1.34 -8.86 13.19
CA PRO A 325 -0.72 -7.55 13.38
C PRO A 325 -0.87 -6.62 12.16
N GLY A 326 -1.20 -7.18 10.99
CA GLY A 326 -1.34 -6.47 9.71
C GLY A 326 -0.77 -7.29 8.55
N PRO A 327 -1.15 -6.96 7.29
CA PRO A 327 -0.64 -7.63 6.11
C PRO A 327 0.84 -7.32 5.82
N GLU A 328 1.42 -6.31 6.47
CA GLU A 328 2.85 -5.98 6.36
C GLU A 328 3.77 -7.00 7.03
N TYR A 329 3.25 -7.85 7.93
CA TYR A 329 4.06 -8.75 8.76
C TYR A 329 4.03 -10.19 8.26
N ASP A 330 5.17 -10.86 8.33
CA ASP A 330 5.32 -12.27 8.03
C ASP A 330 4.87 -13.13 9.22
N VAL A 331 3.57 -13.38 9.28
CA VAL A 331 2.96 -14.20 10.33
C VAL A 331 3.16 -15.68 10.03
N PRO A 332 3.54 -16.52 11.02
CA PRO A 332 3.70 -17.95 10.83
C PRO A 332 2.49 -18.62 10.17
N TYR A 333 2.75 -19.52 9.22
CA TYR A 333 1.70 -20.20 8.45
C TYR A 333 0.60 -20.83 9.33
N ALA A 334 1.00 -21.44 10.45
CA ALA A 334 0.06 -22.09 11.38
C ALA A 334 -0.95 -21.12 12.02
N GLU A 335 -0.60 -19.84 12.19
CA GLU A 335 -1.53 -18.82 12.68
C GLU A 335 -2.42 -18.31 11.55
N ARG A 336 -1.85 -18.05 10.37
CA ARG A 336 -2.63 -17.57 9.21
C ARG A 336 -3.71 -18.55 8.78
N VAL A 337 -3.43 -19.87 8.81
CA VAL A 337 -4.41 -20.89 8.39
C VAL A 337 -5.64 -20.92 9.29
N LYS A 338 -5.52 -20.55 10.57
CA LYS A 338 -6.66 -20.51 11.50
C LYS A 338 -7.70 -19.46 11.12
N LEU A 339 -7.31 -18.47 10.33
CA LEU A 339 -8.16 -17.36 9.92
C LEU A 339 -8.71 -17.52 8.50
N ARG A 340 -8.43 -18.65 7.84
CA ARG A 340 -8.97 -18.89 6.50
C ARG A 340 -10.49 -19.03 6.56
N PRO A 341 -11.22 -18.39 5.63
CA PRO A 341 -12.64 -18.68 5.43
C PRO A 341 -12.92 -20.16 5.20
N GLU A 342 -14.07 -20.64 5.68
CA GLU A 342 -14.49 -22.03 5.49
C GLU A 342 -14.96 -22.30 4.05
N ASN A 343 -15.62 -21.32 3.42
CA ASN A 343 -16.06 -21.39 2.02
C ASN A 343 -14.84 -21.37 1.09
N GLU A 344 -14.79 -22.30 0.11
CA GLU A 344 -13.62 -22.47 -0.77
C GLU A 344 -13.33 -21.24 -1.64
N ASP A 345 -14.36 -20.65 -2.25
CA ASP A 345 -14.23 -19.42 -3.07
C ASP A 345 -13.80 -18.23 -2.20
N ALA A 346 -14.36 -18.09 -1.00
CA ALA A 346 -13.97 -17.04 -0.07
C ALA A 346 -12.52 -17.23 0.42
N GLN A 347 -12.10 -18.47 0.65
CA GLN A 347 -10.74 -18.82 1.02
C GLN A 347 -9.75 -18.47 -0.09
N GLU A 348 -10.09 -18.75 -1.35
CA GLU A 348 -9.31 -18.37 -2.51
C GLU A 348 -9.19 -16.84 -2.60
N ALA A 349 -10.31 -16.11 -2.53
CA ALA A 349 -10.31 -14.65 -2.58
C ALA A 349 -9.45 -14.05 -1.45
N TRP A 350 -9.62 -14.50 -0.21
CA TRP A 350 -8.84 -14.05 0.94
C TRP A 350 -7.35 -14.31 0.75
N SER A 351 -6.97 -15.51 0.31
CA SER A 351 -5.57 -15.88 0.09
C SER A 351 -4.93 -15.04 -1.03
N ASN A 352 -5.66 -14.83 -2.13
CA ASN A 352 -5.20 -14.03 -3.27
C ASN A 352 -4.99 -12.56 -2.88
N LEU A 353 -5.84 -12.00 -2.02
CA LEU A 353 -5.69 -10.63 -1.53
C LEU A 353 -4.39 -10.43 -0.74
N TYR A 354 -4.09 -11.33 0.20
CA TYR A 354 -2.87 -11.28 1.00
C TYR A 354 -1.60 -11.54 0.18
N GLU A 355 -1.62 -12.53 -0.72
CA GLU A 355 -0.47 -12.79 -1.60
C GLU A 355 -0.25 -11.66 -2.61
N ARG A 356 -1.32 -11.07 -3.14
CA ARG A 356 -1.23 -9.88 -4.01
C ARG A 356 -0.61 -8.70 -3.27
N PHE A 357 -1.01 -8.45 -2.02
CA PHE A 357 -0.40 -7.40 -1.19
C PHE A 357 1.09 -7.65 -1.01
N ARG A 358 1.47 -8.88 -0.63
CA ARG A 358 2.89 -9.28 -0.47
C ARG A 358 3.69 -9.09 -1.75
N GLN A 359 3.16 -9.55 -2.89
CA GLN A 359 3.80 -9.40 -4.19
C GLN A 359 3.97 -7.92 -4.57
N GLN A 360 2.94 -7.11 -4.39
CA GLN A 360 3.02 -5.67 -4.66
C GLN A 360 4.05 -4.97 -3.76
N ARG A 361 4.19 -5.39 -2.50
CA ARG A 361 5.21 -4.84 -1.58
C ARG A 361 6.61 -5.02 -2.15
N MET A 362 6.88 -6.19 -2.71
CA MET A 362 8.15 -6.47 -3.40
C MET A 362 8.29 -5.70 -4.71
N GLU A 363 7.27 -5.64 -5.55
CA GLU A 363 7.36 -5.02 -6.88
C GLU A 363 7.44 -3.49 -6.83
N VAL A 364 6.68 -2.87 -5.93
CA VAL A 364 6.56 -1.41 -5.78
C VAL A 364 7.64 -0.87 -4.86
N CYS A 365 7.81 -1.48 -3.69
CA CYS A 365 8.70 -0.99 -2.65
C CYS A 365 10.05 -1.72 -2.64
N GLY A 366 10.16 -2.94 -3.19
CA GLY A 366 11.37 -3.76 -3.02
C GLY A 366 11.61 -4.13 -1.56
N LEU A 367 10.53 -4.35 -0.81
CA LEU A 367 10.56 -4.70 0.61
C LEU A 367 9.78 -6.00 0.82
N ASP A 368 10.40 -6.94 1.52
CA ASP A 368 9.73 -8.13 2.01
C ASP A 368 8.75 -7.76 3.15
N LEU A 369 8.01 -8.75 3.63
CA LEU A 369 7.21 -8.59 4.84
C LEU A 369 8.12 -8.38 6.06
N GLU A 370 7.63 -7.61 7.02
CA GLU A 370 8.31 -7.35 8.29
C GLU A 370 8.31 -8.60 9.15
N VAL A 371 9.37 -8.81 9.92
CA VAL A 371 9.45 -9.96 10.83
C VAL A 371 8.41 -9.79 11.94
N TYR A 372 7.46 -10.72 12.04
CA TYR A 372 6.54 -10.78 13.16
C TYR A 372 7.28 -11.26 14.41
N GLN A 373 7.35 -10.40 15.42
CA GLN A 373 7.74 -10.79 16.76
C GLN A 373 6.47 -10.75 17.62
N PRO A 374 5.93 -11.92 18.05
CA PRO A 374 4.84 -11.94 19.00
C PRO A 374 5.34 -11.18 20.24
N ARG A 375 4.75 -10.02 20.54
CA ARG A 375 4.93 -9.43 21.86
C ARG A 375 4.38 -10.45 22.84
N GLU A 376 5.23 -10.98 23.72
CA GLU A 376 4.75 -11.63 24.93
C GLU A 376 3.71 -10.68 25.54
N ALA A 377 2.46 -11.13 25.57
CA ALA A 377 1.39 -10.38 26.19
C ALA A 377 1.90 -9.95 27.55
N ALA A 378 1.88 -8.64 27.82
CA ALA A 378 2.30 -8.08 29.09
C ALA A 378 1.51 -8.78 30.22
N SER A 379 2.11 -9.80 30.83
CA SER A 379 1.72 -10.39 32.10
C SER A 379 2.11 -9.42 33.20
N GLY A 380 1.39 -8.29 33.23
CA GLY A 380 1.36 -7.32 34.30
C GLY A 380 -0.01 -7.34 34.97
N ALA A 381 -0.58 -8.52 35.19
CA ALA A 381 -1.65 -8.69 36.17
C ALA A 381 -0.94 -9.01 37.50
N GLY A 382 -0.88 -8.01 38.37
CA GLY A 382 -0.30 -8.16 39.70
C GLY A 382 -0.94 -9.31 40.45
N GLU A 383 -0.12 -10.27 40.87
CA GLU A 383 -0.40 -11.12 42.02
C GLU A 383 -0.62 -10.21 43.23
N THR A 384 -1.88 -9.95 43.58
CA THR A 384 -2.23 -9.64 44.96
C THR A 384 -2.38 -10.97 45.68
N ASP A 385 -1.28 -11.42 46.26
CA ASP A 385 -1.25 -12.52 47.22
C ASP A 385 -2.12 -12.16 48.42
N GLU A 386 -3.06 -13.04 48.73
CA GLU A 386 -3.85 -13.04 49.95
C GLU A 386 -2.91 -13.21 51.16
N VAL A 387 -2.65 -12.11 51.89
CA VAL A 387 -2.13 -12.22 53.25
C VAL A 387 -3.33 -12.27 54.20
N ALA A 388 -3.69 -13.50 54.55
CA ALA A 388 -4.38 -13.81 55.79
C ALA A 388 -3.54 -13.30 56.98
N GLY A 389 -4.17 -12.55 57.88
CA GLY A 389 -3.54 -12.03 59.09
C GLY A 389 -4.50 -11.23 59.92
N GLU A 390 -5.35 -11.93 60.67
CA GLU A 390 -6.01 -11.41 61.86
C GLU A 390 -4.98 -10.78 62.81
N LEU A 391 -5.14 -9.49 63.11
CA LEU A 391 -5.25 -8.89 64.46
C LEU A 391 -5.42 -7.37 64.38
#